data_AF-X0U4B4-F1
#
_entry.id   AF-X0U4B4-F1
#
_cell.length_a   1.000
_cell.length_b   1.000
_cell.length_c   1.000
_cell.angle_alpha   90.00
_cell.angle_beta   90.00
_cell.angle_gamma   90.00
#
_symmetry.space_group_name_H-M   'P 1'
#
loop_
_entity.id
_entity.type
_entity.pdbx_description
1 polymer ?
#
loop_
_entity_poly.entity_id
_entity_poly.type
_entity_poly.pdbx_seq_one_letter_code
_entity_poly.pdbx_strand_id
1 'polypeptide(L)'
;YSREPEATEGIPFHLTTPMRDGIGVKIWQCWGWVPPEARINDKSAWRLVVLADGKYVLRDEPAPTPDGKPPYFPIKSIPIPKRLYGESILQYIGPLADQQSRLANMRLDEVFLGVWQQYIYRADSVVSDNQLLMQPGGAIEVAPEQGQSINDTFAVLPRKPVMPDAWNEDQYRQTQAEHAAAATDIMQGVSASDRQTATEVERRLQQGNARHTLYSMWNSFTVKKEMLTRTWRWLQMRMTVPRIVRTVGTEYATVDISQIQVPVDIIVADGIFA
;
A
#
# COMPACT_ATOMS: atom_id res chain seq x y z
N TYR A 1 -23.67 -22.15 13.74
CA TYR A 1 -22.39 -21.90 13.05
C TYR A 1 -21.64 -20.80 13.79
N SER A 2 -20.96 -21.20 14.87
CA SER A 2 -20.05 -20.36 15.65
C SER A 2 -18.73 -20.24 14.90
N ARG A 3 -18.42 -19.05 14.36
CA ARG A 3 -17.08 -18.76 13.84
C ARG A 3 -16.20 -18.35 15.02
N GLU A 4 -15.13 -19.10 15.20
CA GLU A 4 -14.02 -18.77 16.11
C GLU A 4 -13.44 -17.40 15.75
N PRO A 5 -12.94 -16.62 16.71
CA PRO A 5 -12.22 -15.39 16.42
C PRO A 5 -10.89 -15.74 15.75
N GLU A 6 -10.76 -15.39 14.47
CA GLU A 6 -9.49 -15.43 13.74
C GLU A 6 -8.43 -14.68 14.56
N ALA A 7 -7.40 -15.41 14.99
CA ALA A 7 -6.23 -14.85 15.63
C ALA A 7 -5.64 -13.78 14.69
N THR A 8 -5.58 -12.55 15.16
CA THR A 8 -4.86 -11.47 14.48
C THR A 8 -3.39 -11.86 14.40
N GLU A 9 -2.98 -12.43 13.26
CA GLU A 9 -1.59 -12.56 12.87
C GLU A 9 -1.04 -11.14 12.70
N GLY A 10 -0.43 -10.61 13.77
CA GLY A 10 0.36 -9.40 13.70
C GLY A 10 1.54 -9.67 12.77
N ILE A 11 1.64 -8.91 11.69
CA ILE A 11 2.79 -8.93 10.78
C ILE A 11 4.04 -8.63 11.63
N PRO A 12 4.97 -9.58 11.82
CA PRO A 12 6.16 -9.33 12.60
C PRO A 12 7.07 -8.40 11.81
N PHE A 13 7.18 -7.15 12.25
CA PHE A 13 8.14 -6.19 11.72
C PHE A 13 9.54 -6.61 12.18
N HIS A 14 10.18 -7.51 11.42
CA HIS A 14 11.53 -7.98 11.69
C HIS A 14 12.55 -6.94 11.20
N LEU A 15 12.88 -5.97 12.05
CA LEU A 15 14.14 -5.22 11.94
C LEU A 15 15.28 -6.20 12.27
N THR A 16 15.71 -6.99 11.30
CA THR A 16 16.87 -7.89 11.43
C THR A 16 18.13 -7.09 11.15
N THR A 17 18.55 -6.29 12.13
CA THR A 17 19.98 -5.99 12.24
C THR A 17 20.66 -7.31 12.61
N PRO A 18 21.66 -7.80 11.86
CA PRO A 18 22.32 -9.06 12.20
C PRO A 18 23.07 -8.88 13.52
N MET A 19 22.46 -9.33 14.61
CA MET A 19 23.14 -9.44 15.91
C MET A 19 24.19 -10.52 15.80
N ARG A 20 25.45 -10.10 15.86
CA ARG A 20 26.64 -10.94 15.97
C ARG A 20 26.64 -11.57 17.37
N ASP A 21 26.56 -12.89 17.44
CA ASP A 21 26.80 -13.75 18.61
C ASP A 21 26.25 -13.27 19.97
N GLY A 22 24.97 -13.49 20.26
CA GLY A 22 24.41 -13.21 21.61
C GLY A 22 22.89 -13.20 21.63
N ILE A 23 22.29 -13.86 22.64
CA ILE A 23 20.85 -14.07 22.79
C ILE A 23 20.11 -12.72 22.76
N GLY A 24 19.38 -12.45 21.66
CA GLY A 24 18.55 -11.25 21.54
C GLY A 24 17.29 -11.36 22.39
N VAL A 25 17.09 -10.41 23.31
CA VAL A 25 15.86 -10.29 24.11
C VAL A 25 14.81 -9.51 23.32
N LYS A 26 13.61 -10.08 23.15
CA LYS A 26 12.48 -9.39 22.51
C LYS A 26 11.76 -8.54 23.54
N ILE A 27 11.73 -7.23 23.33
CA ILE A 27 10.98 -6.30 24.17
C ILE A 27 9.65 -5.97 23.49
N TRP A 28 8.54 -6.28 24.17
CA TRP A 28 7.19 -5.94 23.73
C TRP A 28 6.68 -4.75 24.53
N GLN A 29 6.16 -3.73 23.84
CA GLN A 29 5.44 -2.63 24.47
C GLN A 29 3.94 -2.82 24.22
N CYS A 30 3.23 -3.28 25.24
CA CYS A 30 1.80 -3.54 25.18
C CYS A 30 1.05 -2.33 25.76
N TRP A 31 0.12 -1.79 24.98
CA TRP A 31 -0.75 -0.69 25.40
C TRP A 31 -2.18 -1.21 25.44
N GLY A 32 -2.78 -1.19 26.63
CA GLY A 32 -4.09 -1.78 26.86
C GLY A 32 -5.07 -0.79 27.47
N TRP A 33 -6.32 -0.87 27.02
CA TRP A 33 -7.42 -0.21 27.70
C TRP A 33 -7.80 -1.02 28.94
N VAL A 34 -7.91 -0.35 30.09
CA VAL A 34 -8.31 -1.00 31.34
C VAL A 34 -9.85 -1.02 31.39
N PRO A 35 -10.48 -2.22 31.47
CA PRO A 35 -11.92 -2.33 31.56
C PRO A 35 -12.45 -1.69 32.85
N PRO A 36 -13.68 -1.12 32.85
CA PRO A 36 -14.18 -0.32 33.96
C PRO A 36 -14.27 -1.11 35.27
N GLU A 37 -14.51 -2.42 35.17
CA GLU A 37 -14.53 -3.35 36.30
C GLU A 37 -13.17 -3.41 37.02
N ALA A 38 -12.07 -3.38 36.26
CA ALA A 38 -10.72 -3.36 36.81
C ALA A 38 -10.30 -1.97 37.32
N ARG A 39 -11.05 -0.90 36.96
CA ARG A 39 -10.72 0.47 37.37
C ARG A 39 -11.03 0.79 38.83
N ILE A 40 -11.71 -0.11 39.53
CA ILE A 40 -11.96 0.01 40.97
C ILE A 40 -10.64 0.10 41.73
N ASN A 41 -9.63 -0.65 41.29
CA ASN A 41 -8.29 -0.66 41.89
C ASN A 41 -7.30 0.23 41.13
N ASP A 42 -7.54 0.50 39.85
CA ASP A 42 -6.69 1.34 39.01
C ASP A 42 -7.47 2.49 38.37
N LYS A 43 -7.22 3.72 38.81
CA LYS A 43 -7.90 4.91 38.27
C LYS A 43 -7.51 5.23 36.82
N SER A 44 -6.52 4.53 36.24
CA SER A 44 -6.07 4.78 34.88
C SER A 44 -7.02 4.17 33.83
N ALA A 45 -7.24 4.90 32.73
CA ALA A 45 -8.03 4.39 31.61
C ALA A 45 -7.20 3.50 30.66
N TRP A 46 -5.88 3.72 30.62
CA TRP A 46 -4.92 3.02 29.78
C TRP A 46 -3.64 2.72 30.56
N ARG A 47 -3.02 1.58 30.28
CA ARG A 47 -1.73 1.16 30.87
C ARG A 47 -0.69 0.84 29.81
N LEU A 48 0.56 1.03 30.21
CA LEU A 48 1.75 0.53 29.52
C LEU A 48 2.29 -0.68 30.27
N VAL A 49 2.37 -1.80 29.57
CA VAL A 49 3.05 -3.01 30.05
C VAL A 49 4.21 -3.31 29.11
N VAL A 50 5.43 -3.36 29.63
CA VAL A 50 6.63 -3.74 28.88
C VAL A 50 7.01 -5.15 29.26
N LEU A 51 7.07 -6.05 28.28
CA LEU A 51 7.41 -7.47 28.47
C LEU A 51 8.75 -7.79 27.83
N ALA A 52 9.61 -8.54 28.51
CA ALA A 52 10.77 -9.21 27.92
C ALA A 52 10.44 -10.67 27.62
N ASP A 53 10.67 -11.07 26.37
CA ASP A 53 10.43 -12.41 25.82
C ASP A 53 9.01 -12.95 26.06
N GLY A 54 8.04 -12.04 26.26
CA GLY A 54 6.65 -12.38 26.60
C GLY A 54 6.47 -13.04 27.96
N LYS A 55 7.52 -13.15 28.78
CA LYS A 55 7.51 -13.86 30.07
C LYS A 55 7.71 -12.94 31.26
N TYR A 56 8.62 -11.98 31.14
CA TYR A 56 8.99 -11.11 32.25
C TYR A 56 8.34 -9.74 32.08
N VAL A 57 7.60 -9.29 33.09
CA VAL A 57 7.10 -7.91 33.13
C VAL A 57 8.23 -7.01 33.61
N LEU A 58 8.74 -6.16 32.73
CA LEU A 58 9.78 -5.18 33.05
C LEU A 58 9.19 -3.89 33.62
N ARG A 59 8.01 -3.51 33.15
CA ARG A 59 7.34 -2.26 33.52
C ARG A 59 5.83 -2.45 33.43
N ASP A 60 5.13 -1.97 34.45
CA ASP A 60 3.67 -1.92 34.47
C ASP A 60 3.25 -0.63 35.16
N GLU A 61 2.79 0.34 34.38
CA GLU A 61 2.42 1.67 34.87
C GLU A 61 1.20 2.23 34.11
N PRO A 62 0.49 3.19 34.71
CA PRO A 62 -0.47 4.03 33.98
C PRO A 62 0.20 4.67 32.76
N ALA A 63 -0.56 4.86 31.68
CA ALA A 63 -0.03 5.48 30.47
C ALA A 63 0.70 6.81 30.80
N PRO A 64 2.03 6.92 30.52
CA PRO A 64 2.84 8.07 30.96
C PRO A 64 2.63 9.33 30.11
N THR A 65 1.54 9.39 29.35
CA THR A 65 1.19 10.50 28.46
C THR A 65 0.27 11.50 29.18
N PRO A 66 0.31 12.80 28.80
CA PRO A 66 -0.52 13.83 29.44
C PRO A 66 -2.03 13.55 29.36
N ASP A 67 -2.46 12.85 28.32
CA ASP A 67 -3.86 12.52 28.06
C ASP A 67 -4.24 11.12 28.56
N GLY A 68 -3.33 10.41 29.21
CA GLY A 68 -3.54 9.05 29.70
C GLY A 68 -3.93 8.07 28.60
N LYS A 69 -3.47 8.31 27.36
CA LYS A 69 -3.71 7.46 26.17
C LYS A 69 -2.39 6.93 25.61
N PRO A 70 -2.37 5.82 24.86
CA PRO A 70 -1.16 5.37 24.20
C PRO A 70 -0.57 6.47 23.29
N PRO A 71 0.76 6.63 23.21
CA PRO A 71 1.42 7.61 22.34
C PRO A 71 1.14 7.32 20.86
N TYR A 72 0.95 6.04 20.55
CA TYR A 72 0.60 5.55 19.23
C TYR A 72 -0.90 5.71 18.96
N PHE A 73 -1.25 6.07 17.73
CA PHE A 73 -2.62 6.03 17.23
C PHE A 73 -2.65 5.32 15.88
N PRO A 74 -3.68 4.50 15.63
CA PRO A 74 -3.81 3.82 14.35
C PRO A 74 -4.18 4.83 13.28
N ILE A 75 -3.30 5.00 12.30
CA ILE A 75 -3.60 5.73 11.07
C ILE A 75 -4.27 4.77 10.09
N LYS A 76 -5.40 5.19 9.53
CA LYS A 76 -6.13 4.41 8.52
C LYS A 76 -6.17 5.21 7.23
N SER A 77 -5.63 4.64 6.14
CA SER A 77 -5.74 5.25 4.80
C SER A 77 -7.21 5.37 4.40
N ILE A 78 -7.95 4.26 4.45
CA ILE A 78 -9.38 4.22 4.21
C ILE A 78 -10.06 3.61 5.44
N PRO A 79 -10.78 4.40 6.26
CA PRO A 79 -11.36 3.91 7.49
C PRO A 79 -12.59 3.04 7.21
N ILE A 80 -12.53 1.76 7.59
CA ILE A 80 -13.68 0.85 7.53
C ILE A 80 -14.31 0.70 8.92
N PRO A 81 -15.64 0.89 9.05
CA PRO A 81 -16.33 0.71 10.32
C PRO A 81 -16.07 -0.69 10.90
N LYS A 82 -15.87 -0.76 12.22
CA LYS A 82 -15.66 -2.01 12.98
C LYS A 82 -14.37 -2.80 12.63
N ARG A 83 -13.47 -2.27 11.78
CA ARG A 83 -12.16 -2.87 11.53
C ARG A 83 -11.05 -2.09 12.24
N LEU A 84 -10.08 -2.81 12.81
CA LEU A 84 -8.90 -2.20 13.44
C LEU A 84 -8.02 -1.52 12.40
N TYR A 85 -7.79 -2.20 11.26
CA TYR A 85 -7.00 -1.68 10.15
C TYR A 85 -7.90 -1.09 9.06
N GLY A 86 -7.41 -0.05 8.39
CA GLY A 86 -8.02 0.48 7.18
C GLY A 86 -7.62 -0.31 5.95
N GLU A 87 -8.31 -0.08 4.84
CA GLU A 87 -7.87 -0.58 3.53
C GLU A 87 -6.86 0.39 2.91
N SER A 88 -5.96 -0.17 2.09
CA SER A 88 -5.02 0.60 1.28
C SER A 88 -5.62 0.90 -0.08
N ILE A 89 -5.32 2.06 -0.66
CA ILE A 89 -5.69 2.37 -2.05
C ILE A 89 -5.10 1.32 -3.01
N LEU A 90 -3.91 0.81 -2.70
CA LEU A 90 -3.24 -0.22 -3.49
C LEU A 90 -4.02 -1.53 -3.54
N GLN A 91 -4.91 -1.80 -2.58
CA GLN A 91 -5.73 -3.02 -2.59
C GLN A 91 -6.72 -3.04 -3.76
N TYR A 92 -7.16 -1.87 -4.24
CA TYR A 92 -8.05 -1.76 -5.40
C TYR A 92 -7.30 -1.86 -6.73
N ILE A 93 -6.01 -1.51 -6.75
CA ILE A 93 -5.17 -1.49 -7.96
C ILE A 93 -4.35 -2.77 -8.10
N GLY A 94 -4.06 -3.46 -7.00
CA GLY A 94 -3.22 -4.66 -6.96
C GLY A 94 -3.58 -5.70 -8.00
N PRO A 95 -4.85 -6.12 -8.13
CA PRO A 95 -5.25 -7.08 -9.16
C PRO A 95 -5.01 -6.59 -10.60
N LEU A 96 -5.13 -5.28 -10.85
CA LEU A 96 -4.85 -4.68 -12.17
C LEU A 96 -3.35 -4.68 -12.44
N ALA A 97 -2.54 -4.30 -11.46
CA ALA A 97 -1.08 -4.30 -11.57
C ALA A 97 -0.51 -5.72 -11.77
N ASP A 98 -1.09 -6.72 -11.09
CA ASP A 98 -0.74 -8.13 -11.26
C ASP A 98 -1.07 -8.62 -12.68
N GLN A 99 -2.25 -8.28 -13.19
CA GLN A 99 -2.63 -8.60 -14.58
C GLN A 99 -1.71 -7.91 -15.59
N GLN A 100 -1.39 -6.64 -15.36
CA GLN A 100 -0.49 -5.88 -16.21
C GLN A 100 0.90 -6.51 -16.27
N SER A 101 1.44 -6.89 -15.12
CA SER A 101 2.73 -7.57 -15.01
C SER A 101 2.72 -8.93 -15.73
N ARG A 102 1.63 -9.68 -15.61
CA ARG A 102 1.46 -10.96 -16.34
C ARG A 102 1.44 -10.77 -17.85
N LEU A 103 0.67 -9.79 -18.35
CA LEU A 103 0.61 -9.49 -19.78
C LEU A 103 1.98 -9.01 -20.30
N ALA A 104 2.66 -8.15 -19.54
CA ALA A 104 4.00 -7.70 -19.87
C ALA A 104 5.00 -8.85 -19.95
N ASN A 105 4.97 -9.79 -18.99
CA ASN A 105 5.81 -10.98 -19.00
C ASN A 105 5.51 -11.88 -20.21
N MET A 106 4.23 -12.14 -20.51
CA MET A 106 3.85 -12.92 -21.71
C MET A 106 4.34 -12.29 -23.01
N ARG A 107 4.34 -10.95 -23.10
CA ARG A 107 4.90 -10.25 -24.25
C ARG A 107 6.40 -10.34 -24.31
N LEU A 108 7.08 -10.18 -23.18
CA LEU A 108 8.53 -10.35 -23.11
C LEU A 108 8.90 -11.76 -23.56
N ASP A 109 8.20 -12.77 -23.07
CA ASP A 109 8.39 -14.17 -23.46
C ASP A 109 8.18 -14.36 -24.96
N GLU A 110 7.12 -13.78 -25.55
CA GLU A 110 6.88 -13.89 -26.99
C GLU A 110 7.92 -13.11 -27.82
N VAL A 111 8.42 -11.97 -27.34
CA VAL A 111 9.53 -11.24 -27.99
C VAL A 111 10.80 -12.07 -27.92
N PHE A 112 11.11 -12.66 -26.76
CA PHE A 112 12.25 -13.55 -26.60
C PHE A 112 12.13 -14.73 -27.55
N LEU A 113 10.98 -15.40 -27.57
CA LEU A 113 10.68 -16.47 -28.49
C LEU A 113 10.78 -16.01 -29.95
N GLY A 114 10.29 -14.81 -30.31
CA GLY A 114 10.40 -14.24 -31.65
C GLY A 114 11.85 -14.06 -32.12
N VAL A 115 12.74 -13.59 -31.24
CA VAL A 115 14.18 -13.48 -31.49
C VAL A 115 14.84 -14.86 -31.53
N TRP A 116 14.44 -15.74 -30.62
CA TRP A 116 14.96 -17.09 -30.42
C TRP A 116 14.01 -18.13 -31.01
N GLN A 117 14.05 -18.25 -32.34
CA GLN A 117 13.09 -19.08 -33.07
C GLN A 117 13.20 -20.56 -32.71
N GLN A 118 12.04 -21.20 -32.56
CA GLN A 118 11.96 -22.65 -32.41
C GLN A 118 11.94 -23.27 -33.80
N TYR A 119 12.72 -24.32 -33.97
CA TYR A 119 12.75 -25.07 -35.22
C TYR A 119 12.10 -26.43 -35.02
N ILE A 120 11.34 -26.86 -36.01
CA ILE A 120 10.90 -28.24 -36.12
C ILE A 120 11.90 -28.95 -37.02
N TYR A 121 12.37 -30.10 -36.55
CA TYR A 121 13.25 -30.98 -37.32
C TYR A 121 12.84 -32.44 -37.19
N ARG A 122 13.27 -33.28 -38.13
CA ARG A 122 13.07 -34.74 -38.08
C ARG A 122 14.31 -35.43 -37.51
N ALA A 123 14.11 -36.45 -36.70
CA ALA A 123 15.17 -37.31 -36.14
C ALA A 123 16.25 -37.69 -37.18
N ASP A 124 15.80 -38.19 -38.33
CA ASP A 124 16.66 -38.74 -39.39
C ASP A 124 17.49 -37.69 -40.13
N SER A 125 17.19 -36.39 -39.93
CA SER A 125 17.84 -35.29 -40.65
C SER A 125 19.07 -34.72 -39.94
N VAL A 126 19.27 -35.09 -38.67
CA VAL A 126 20.37 -34.58 -37.86
C VAL A 126 21.44 -35.65 -37.74
N VAL A 127 22.64 -35.33 -38.22
CA VAL A 127 23.77 -36.27 -38.26
C VAL A 127 24.52 -36.31 -36.93
N SER A 128 24.37 -35.29 -36.09
CA SER A 128 25.01 -35.21 -34.77
C SER A 128 24.23 -34.28 -33.83
N ASP A 129 23.95 -34.74 -32.61
CA ASP A 129 23.24 -33.97 -31.57
C ASP A 129 23.92 -32.65 -31.21
N ASN A 130 25.24 -32.55 -31.42
CA ASN A 130 25.98 -31.30 -31.21
C ASN A 130 25.65 -30.21 -32.25
N GLN A 131 25.01 -30.55 -33.37
CA GLN A 131 24.52 -29.58 -34.37
C GLN A 131 23.22 -28.89 -33.92
N LEU A 132 22.56 -29.41 -32.88
CA LEU A 132 21.31 -28.88 -32.32
C LEU A 132 21.53 -28.04 -31.05
N LEU A 133 22.77 -27.60 -30.78
CA LEU A 133 23.08 -26.66 -29.70
C LEU A 133 22.56 -25.25 -30.03
N MET A 134 21.24 -25.09 -30.14
CA MET A 134 20.55 -23.81 -30.14
C MET A 134 19.84 -23.63 -28.80
N GLN A 135 20.45 -22.85 -27.91
CA GLN A 135 19.77 -22.26 -26.76
C GLN A 135 18.80 -21.17 -27.24
N PRO A 136 18.05 -20.54 -26.32
CA PRO A 136 16.58 -20.58 -26.17
C PRO A 136 15.73 -20.81 -27.43
N GLY A 137 14.56 -21.41 -27.27
CA GLY A 137 13.67 -21.79 -28.37
C GLY A 137 13.77 -23.27 -28.76
N GLY A 138 14.99 -23.82 -28.81
CA GLY A 138 15.22 -25.25 -29.01
C GLY A 138 14.70 -25.81 -30.35
N ALA A 139 15.07 -27.05 -30.62
CA ALA A 139 14.59 -27.76 -31.79
C ALA A 139 13.63 -28.85 -31.31
N ILE A 140 12.43 -28.90 -31.88
CA ILE A 140 11.41 -29.91 -31.57
C ILE A 140 11.53 -31.02 -32.62
N GLU A 141 11.80 -32.23 -32.14
CA GLU A 141 11.82 -33.42 -32.99
C GLU A 141 10.38 -33.84 -33.32
N VAL A 142 10.08 -33.98 -34.61
CA VAL A 142 8.77 -34.45 -35.08
C VAL A 142 8.95 -35.75 -35.86
N ALA A 143 8.08 -36.71 -35.58
CA ALA A 143 8.06 -38.00 -36.28
C ALA A 143 7.67 -37.79 -37.75
N PRO A 144 8.31 -38.51 -38.68
CA PRO A 144 8.05 -38.30 -40.09
C PRO A 144 6.65 -38.75 -40.51
N GLU A 145 5.91 -37.87 -41.19
CA GLU A 145 4.73 -38.26 -41.95
C GLU A 145 5.14 -39.00 -43.23
N GLN A 146 4.42 -40.08 -43.57
CA GLN A 146 4.70 -40.87 -44.77
C GLN A 146 4.49 -40.02 -46.03
N GLY A 147 5.55 -39.80 -46.81
CA GLY A 147 5.49 -39.16 -48.13
C GLY A 147 6.12 -37.77 -48.24
N GLN A 148 6.62 -37.18 -47.14
CA GLN A 148 7.31 -35.87 -47.18
C GLN A 148 8.81 -36.00 -47.51
N SER A 149 9.34 -35.02 -48.26
CA SER A 149 10.73 -34.95 -48.70
C SER A 149 11.69 -34.60 -47.56
N ILE A 150 12.89 -35.17 -47.56
CA ILE A 150 13.98 -34.86 -46.59
C ILE A 150 14.40 -33.38 -46.65
N ASN A 151 14.11 -32.67 -47.74
CA ASN A 151 14.43 -31.25 -47.86
C ASN A 151 13.39 -30.33 -47.18
N ASP A 152 12.18 -30.81 -46.89
CA ASP A 152 11.13 -30.04 -46.18
C ASP A 152 11.26 -30.14 -44.65
N THR A 153 12.42 -30.62 -44.18
CA THR A 153 12.55 -31.21 -42.86
C THR A 153 12.98 -30.22 -41.78
N PHE A 154 13.41 -29.02 -42.13
CA PHE A 154 13.75 -27.97 -41.18
C PHE A 154 12.85 -26.75 -41.40
N ALA A 155 11.88 -26.55 -40.52
CA ALA A 155 10.93 -25.46 -40.62
C ALA A 155 10.88 -24.65 -39.33
N VAL A 156 10.72 -23.34 -39.44
CA VAL A 156 10.42 -22.50 -38.27
C VAL A 156 9.02 -22.85 -37.79
N LEU A 157 8.85 -23.09 -36.49
CA LEU A 157 7.53 -23.31 -35.91
C LEU A 157 6.64 -22.09 -36.21
N PRO A 158 5.52 -22.24 -36.96
CA PRO A 158 4.65 -21.13 -37.27
C PRO A 158 3.98 -20.65 -35.98
N ARG A 159 4.45 -19.50 -35.47
CA ARG A 159 3.86 -18.83 -34.31
C ARG A 159 2.87 -17.78 -34.77
N LYS A 160 1.77 -17.68 -34.04
CA LYS A 160 0.86 -16.55 -34.20
C LYS A 160 1.49 -15.37 -33.48
N PRO A 161 1.65 -14.20 -34.13
CA PRO A 161 2.14 -13.02 -33.43
C PRO A 161 1.23 -12.72 -32.25
N VAL A 162 1.78 -12.11 -31.17
CA VAL A 162 0.97 -11.58 -30.07
C VAL A 162 -0.19 -10.81 -30.68
N MET A 163 -1.41 -11.16 -30.28
CA MET A 163 -2.61 -10.52 -30.77
C MET A 163 -2.47 -9.01 -30.56
N PRO A 164 -2.61 -8.15 -31.58
CA PRO A 164 -2.49 -6.70 -31.42
C PRO A 164 -3.40 -6.16 -30.30
N ASP A 165 -4.53 -6.84 -30.07
CA ASP A 165 -5.48 -6.56 -28.99
C ASP A 165 -4.86 -6.66 -27.59
N ALA A 166 -3.78 -7.42 -27.41
CA ALA A 166 -3.07 -7.46 -26.14
C ALA A 166 -2.54 -6.08 -25.77
N TRP A 167 -2.01 -5.30 -26.72
CA TRP A 167 -1.50 -3.94 -26.49
C TRP A 167 -2.61 -3.00 -26.05
N ASN A 168 -3.77 -3.09 -26.70
CA ASN A 168 -4.95 -2.33 -26.33
C ASN A 168 -5.46 -2.70 -24.94
N GLU A 169 -5.40 -3.98 -24.56
CA GLU A 169 -5.84 -4.43 -23.23
C GLU A 169 -4.97 -3.82 -22.12
N ASP A 170 -3.65 -3.83 -22.25
CA ASP A 170 -2.74 -3.23 -21.26
C ASP A 170 -2.95 -1.73 -21.08
N GLN A 171 -3.09 -0.98 -22.19
CA GLN A 171 -3.43 0.43 -22.11
C GLN A 171 -4.76 0.64 -21.39
N TYR A 172 -5.77 -0.20 -21.69
CA TYR A 172 -7.06 -0.14 -21.01
C TYR A 172 -6.94 -0.43 -19.51
N ARG A 173 -6.15 -1.43 -19.11
CA ARG A 173 -5.88 -1.75 -17.69
C ARG A 173 -5.13 -0.65 -16.98
N GLN A 174 -4.15 -0.03 -17.65
CA GLN A 174 -3.42 1.10 -17.12
C GLN A 174 -4.37 2.29 -16.87
N THR A 175 -5.23 2.62 -17.83
CA THR A 175 -6.24 3.67 -17.66
C THR A 175 -7.22 3.33 -16.52
N GLN A 176 -7.63 2.06 -16.38
CA GLN A 176 -8.43 1.63 -15.22
C GLN A 176 -7.68 1.82 -13.89
N ALA A 177 -6.39 1.49 -13.85
CA ALA A 177 -5.54 1.66 -12.67
C ALA A 177 -5.36 3.15 -12.31
N GLU A 178 -5.12 4.01 -13.29
CA GLU A 178 -5.03 5.47 -13.11
C GLU A 178 -6.34 6.06 -12.58
N HIS A 179 -7.48 5.63 -13.13
CA HIS A 179 -8.79 6.02 -12.63
C HIS A 179 -9.06 5.51 -11.21
N ALA A 180 -8.65 4.28 -10.88
CA ALA A 180 -8.75 3.72 -9.53
C ALA A 180 -7.87 4.49 -8.53
N ALA A 181 -6.65 4.83 -8.93
CA ALA A 181 -5.67 5.57 -8.13
C ALA A 181 -5.95 7.07 -7.98
N ALA A 182 -6.85 7.62 -8.81
CA ALA A 182 -6.99 9.06 -9.02
C ALA A 182 -5.66 9.75 -9.40
N ALA A 183 -4.79 9.03 -10.12
CA ALA A 183 -3.48 9.51 -10.58
C ALA A 183 -3.53 9.76 -12.09
N THR A 184 -4.44 10.63 -12.53
CA THR A 184 -4.61 10.92 -13.97
C THR A 184 -3.42 11.68 -14.51
N ASP A 185 -3.12 11.50 -15.81
CA ASP A 185 -2.06 12.21 -16.54
C ASP A 185 -2.07 13.73 -16.32
N ILE A 186 -3.27 14.32 -16.26
CA ILE A 186 -3.46 15.75 -16.01
C ILE A 186 -2.93 16.14 -14.62
N MET A 187 -3.18 15.33 -13.59
CA MET A 187 -2.64 15.55 -12.25
C MET A 187 -1.12 15.32 -12.20
N GLN A 188 -0.61 14.42 -13.05
CA GLN A 188 0.83 14.18 -13.18
C GLN A 188 1.55 15.27 -14.01
N GLY A 189 0.81 16.23 -14.58
CA GLY A 189 1.37 17.28 -15.42
C GLY A 189 1.79 16.81 -16.81
N VAL A 190 1.33 15.63 -17.24
CA VAL A 190 1.55 15.14 -18.60
C VAL A 190 0.69 15.98 -19.55
N SER A 191 1.34 16.64 -20.50
CA SER A 191 0.65 17.42 -21.53
C SER A 191 -0.25 16.51 -22.36
N ALA A 192 -1.54 16.83 -22.44
CA ALA A 192 -2.46 16.10 -23.31
C ALA A 192 -1.91 16.10 -24.75
N SER A 193 -1.75 14.91 -25.32
CA SER A 193 -1.23 14.73 -26.69
C SER A 193 -2.23 15.20 -27.77
N ASP A 194 -3.49 15.45 -27.41
CA ASP A 194 -4.56 15.81 -28.32
C ASP A 194 -5.13 17.20 -28.04
N ARG A 195 -5.78 17.80 -29.05
CA ARG A 195 -6.53 19.07 -28.92
C ARG A 195 -7.75 18.89 -28.00
N GLN A 196 -7.52 18.88 -26.70
CA GLN A 196 -8.59 18.86 -25.71
C GLN A 196 -9.18 20.26 -25.54
N THR A 197 -10.51 20.34 -25.47
CA THR A 197 -11.19 21.60 -25.16
C THR A 197 -10.99 21.93 -23.69
N ALA A 198 -10.86 23.22 -23.34
CA ALA A 198 -10.65 23.65 -21.95
C ALA A 198 -11.74 23.10 -21.00
N THR A 199 -12.99 23.06 -21.45
CA THR A 199 -14.12 22.53 -20.68
C THR A 199 -14.03 21.03 -20.41
N GLU A 200 -13.46 20.25 -21.32
CA GLU A 200 -13.27 18.82 -21.11
C GLU A 200 -12.19 18.55 -20.05
N VAL A 201 -11.08 19.28 -20.11
CA VAL A 201 -10.01 19.21 -19.11
C VAL A 201 -10.55 19.56 -17.73
N GLU A 202 -11.34 20.64 -17.63
CA GLU A 202 -11.96 21.05 -16.37
C GLU A 202 -12.90 19.97 -15.79
N ARG A 203 -13.76 19.37 -16.62
CA ARG A 203 -14.65 18.28 -16.17
C ARG A 203 -13.87 17.04 -15.71
N ARG A 204 -12.80 16.67 -16.42
CA ARG A 204 -11.93 15.55 -16.02
C ARG A 204 -11.21 15.84 -14.71
N LEU A 205 -10.72 17.07 -14.52
CA LEU A 205 -10.13 17.54 -13.27
C LEU A 205 -11.14 17.49 -12.12
N GLN A 206 -12.37 17.95 -12.32
CA GLN A 206 -13.42 17.88 -11.28
C GLN A 206 -13.73 16.45 -10.86
N GLN A 207 -13.81 15.51 -11.82
CA GLN A 207 -14.04 14.09 -11.53
C GLN A 207 -12.86 13.44 -10.79
N GLY A 208 -11.63 13.73 -11.20
CA GLY A 208 -10.42 13.25 -10.51
C GLY A 208 -10.26 13.84 -9.11
N ASN A 209 -10.53 15.15 -8.96
CA ASN A 209 -10.43 15.88 -7.71
C ASN A 209 -11.39 15.36 -6.65
N ALA A 210 -12.61 14.93 -6.99
CA ALA A 210 -13.55 14.43 -6.00
C ALA A 210 -12.97 13.28 -5.13
N ARG A 211 -12.21 12.36 -5.74
CA ARG A 211 -11.54 11.27 -5.03
C ARG A 211 -10.36 11.75 -4.21
N HIS A 212 -9.54 12.63 -4.78
CA HIS A 212 -8.40 13.20 -4.09
C HIS A 212 -8.82 14.03 -2.88
N THR A 213 -9.86 14.85 -3.02
CA THR A 213 -10.48 15.62 -1.93
C THR A 213 -10.99 14.70 -0.83
N LEU A 214 -11.67 13.60 -1.17
CA LEU A 214 -12.15 12.63 -0.18
C LEU A 214 -11.01 11.92 0.57
N TYR A 215 -9.93 11.55 -0.14
CA TYR A 215 -8.72 11.02 0.50
C TYR A 215 -8.06 12.06 1.42
N SER A 216 -7.96 13.31 0.97
CA SER A 216 -7.44 14.44 1.72
C SER A 216 -8.26 14.70 3.00
N MET A 217 -9.59 14.65 2.89
CA MET A 217 -10.50 14.69 4.05
C MET A 217 -10.22 13.55 5.02
N TRP A 218 -10.12 12.31 4.56
CA TRP A 218 -9.81 11.17 5.43
C TRP A 218 -8.45 11.30 6.11
N ASN A 219 -7.42 11.76 5.40
CA ASN A 219 -6.10 12.01 5.96
C ASN A 219 -6.16 13.12 7.03
N SER A 220 -6.88 14.20 6.74
CA SER A 220 -7.12 15.28 7.70
C SER A 220 -7.81 14.79 8.98
N PHE A 221 -8.85 13.96 8.85
CA PHE A 221 -9.59 13.43 10.00
C PHE A 221 -8.81 12.37 10.79
N THR A 222 -8.10 11.46 10.13
CA THR A 222 -7.46 10.31 10.77
C THR A 222 -6.03 10.58 11.23
N VAL A 223 -5.28 11.43 10.51
CA VAL A 223 -3.87 11.70 10.77
C VAL A 223 -3.69 13.08 11.37
N LYS A 224 -3.96 14.14 10.59
CA LYS A 224 -3.54 15.50 10.94
C LYS A 224 -4.18 15.97 12.23
N LYS A 225 -5.49 15.76 12.36
CA LYS A 225 -6.26 16.15 13.54
C LYS A 225 -5.75 15.49 14.83
N GLU A 226 -5.60 14.16 14.82
CA GLU A 226 -5.10 13.40 15.98
C GLU A 226 -3.65 13.74 16.29
N MET A 227 -2.80 13.84 15.27
CA MET A 227 -1.39 14.19 15.41
C MET A 227 -1.20 15.57 16.03
N LEU A 228 -1.89 16.59 15.51
CA LEU A 228 -1.80 17.96 16.03
C LEU A 228 -2.30 18.04 17.46
N THR A 229 -3.44 17.42 17.75
CA THR A 229 -4.02 17.39 19.11
C THR A 229 -3.03 16.78 20.11
N ARG A 230 -2.42 15.64 19.77
CA ARG A 230 -1.47 14.95 20.64
C ARG A 230 -0.15 15.70 20.78
N THR A 231 0.42 16.17 19.66
CA THR A 231 1.68 16.94 19.66
C THR A 231 1.54 18.20 20.49
N TRP A 232 0.40 18.88 20.39
CA TRP A 232 0.13 20.07 21.19
C TRP A 232 0.06 19.76 22.70
N ARG A 233 -0.65 18.70 23.10
CA ARG A 233 -0.69 18.25 24.50
C ARG A 233 0.70 17.90 25.05
N TRP A 234 1.54 17.28 24.22
CA TRP A 234 2.91 16.94 24.57
C TRP A 234 3.79 18.17 24.72
N LEU A 235 3.65 19.14 23.81
CA LEU A 235 4.33 20.42 23.90
C LEU A 235 3.93 21.13 25.20
N GLN A 236 2.63 21.15 25.53
CA GLN A 236 2.11 21.76 26.75
C GLN A 236 2.70 21.17 28.04
N MET A 237 2.85 19.84 28.13
CA MET A 237 3.46 19.21 29.31
C MET A 237 4.89 19.70 29.57
N ARG A 238 5.60 20.10 28.52
CA ARG A 238 6.99 20.59 28.60
C ARG A 238 7.09 22.10 28.76
N MET A 239 6.00 22.84 28.58
CA MET A 239 6.00 24.29 28.79
C MET A 239 5.97 24.58 30.29
N THR A 240 7.02 25.23 30.79
CA THR A 240 7.19 25.59 32.21
C THR A 240 6.31 26.74 32.66
N VAL A 241 5.72 27.49 31.73
CA VAL A 241 4.92 28.69 32.04
C VAL A 241 3.47 28.45 31.62
N PRO A 242 2.49 28.48 32.54
CA PRO A 242 1.08 28.52 32.17
C PRO A 242 0.81 29.87 31.49
N ARG A 243 0.62 29.90 30.16
CA ARG A 243 0.33 31.16 29.46
C ARG A 243 -0.92 31.09 28.60
N ILE A 244 -1.92 31.80 29.12
CA ILE A 244 -2.81 32.78 28.49
C ILE A 244 -2.82 32.73 26.95
N VAL A 245 -3.90 32.19 26.40
CA VAL A 245 -4.21 32.32 24.97
C VAL A 245 -4.71 33.75 24.77
N ARG A 246 -4.02 34.54 23.94
CA ARG A 246 -4.53 35.85 23.52
C ARG A 246 -5.68 35.61 22.55
N THR A 247 -6.91 35.61 23.06
CA THR A 247 -8.09 35.87 22.23
C THR A 247 -7.93 37.24 21.60
N VAL A 248 -8.28 37.38 20.32
CA VAL A 248 -8.17 38.64 19.56
C VAL A 248 -8.80 39.79 20.36
N GLY A 249 -7.98 40.71 20.89
CA GLY A 249 -8.40 41.76 21.82
C GLY A 249 -7.34 42.10 22.89
N THR A 250 -7.71 42.97 23.84
CA THR A 250 -6.95 43.34 25.06
C THR A 250 -7.28 42.48 26.28
N GLU A 251 -8.24 41.58 26.17
CA GLU A 251 -8.66 40.70 27.26
C GLU A 251 -7.80 39.42 27.29
N TYR A 252 -7.27 39.13 28.46
CA TYR A 252 -6.50 37.92 28.73
C TYR A 252 -7.42 36.90 29.41
N ALA A 253 -7.76 35.82 28.72
CA ALA A 253 -8.46 34.68 29.31
C ALA A 253 -7.44 33.59 29.66
N THR A 254 -7.46 33.13 30.93
CA THR A 254 -6.83 31.87 31.31
C THR A 254 -7.72 30.74 30.83
N VAL A 255 -7.46 30.23 29.63
CA VAL A 255 -8.13 29.03 29.11
C VAL A 255 -7.51 27.83 29.82
N ASP A 256 -8.29 27.15 30.67
CA ASP A 256 -7.93 25.82 31.15
C ASP A 256 -8.15 24.82 30.01
N ILE A 257 -7.06 24.51 29.31
CA ILE A 257 -7.09 23.71 28.07
C ILE A 257 -7.41 22.23 28.34
N SER A 258 -7.38 21.79 29.61
CA SER A 258 -7.94 20.48 29.97
C SER A 258 -9.45 20.38 29.69
N GLN A 259 -10.14 21.54 29.59
CA GLN A 259 -11.55 21.65 29.23
C GLN A 259 -11.80 21.65 27.71
N ILE A 260 -10.75 21.69 26.87
CA ILE A 260 -10.88 21.40 25.42
C ILE A 260 -11.04 19.88 25.28
N GLN A 261 -12.22 19.40 25.67
CA GLN A 261 -12.63 18.01 25.63
C GLN A 261 -13.01 17.57 24.22
N VAL A 262 -13.35 18.53 23.36
CA VAL A 262 -13.88 18.26 22.02
C VAL A 262 -12.87 18.71 20.98
N PRO A 263 -12.44 17.86 20.05
CA PRO A 263 -11.55 18.21 18.95
C PRO A 263 -12.29 19.06 17.87
N VAL A 264 -13.14 20.00 18.28
CA VAL A 264 -13.99 20.81 17.39
C VAL A 264 -13.27 22.08 16.92
N ASP A 265 -12.24 22.53 17.66
CA ASP A 265 -11.60 23.83 17.38
C ASP A 265 -10.39 23.78 16.43
N ILE A 266 -9.93 22.58 16.05
CA ILE A 266 -8.87 22.44 15.02
C ILE A 266 -9.55 22.09 13.69
N ILE A 267 -9.84 23.12 12.91
CA ILE A 267 -10.22 22.98 11.50
C ILE A 267 -8.93 22.74 10.71
N VAL A 268 -8.64 21.48 10.41
CA VAL A 268 -7.63 21.13 9.41
C VAL A 268 -8.33 21.10 8.05
N ALA A 269 -8.26 22.21 7.34
CA ALA A 269 -8.65 22.26 5.94
C ALA A 269 -7.41 21.98 5.10
N ASP A 270 -7.44 20.91 4.32
CA ASP A 270 -6.51 20.74 3.22
C ASP A 270 -6.94 21.70 2.12
N GLY A 271 -6.10 22.71 1.86
CA GLY A 271 -6.37 23.85 0.99
C GLY A 271 -6.52 23.52 -0.50
N ILE A 272 -7.25 22.46 -0.83
CA ILE A 272 -7.74 22.19 -2.18
C ILE A 272 -9.01 23.05 -2.34
N PHE A 273 -8.82 24.36 -2.38
CA PHE A 273 -9.84 25.26 -2.88
C PHE A 273 -9.80 25.13 -4.41
N ALA A 274 -10.79 24.43 -4.96
CA ALA A 274 -11.13 24.55 -6.37
C ALA A 274 -11.78 25.93 -6.62
#